data_AF-A0A1I7WJM0-F1
#
_entry.id   AF-A0A1I7WJM0-F1
#
_cell.length_a   1.000
_cell.length_b   1.000
_cell.length_c   1.000
_cell.angle_alpha   90.00
_cell.angle_beta   90.00
_cell.angle_gamma   90.00
#
_symmetry.space_group_name_H-M   'P 1'
#
loop_
_entity.id
_entity.type
_entity.pdbx_description
1 polymer ?
#
loop_
_entity_poly.entity_id
_entity_poly.type
_entity_poly.pdbx_seq_one_letter_code
_entity_poly.pdbx_strand_id
1 'polypeptide(L)'
;MPADSGYPAYLAARLASFYERAGKVKCLGNPEREGSVTIVGAVSPPGGDFADPVTSATLGIVQVFWGLDKKLAQRKHFPSINWLISYRLVVI
;
A
#
# COMPACT_ATOMS: atom_id res chain seq x y z
N MET A 1 24.32 8.12 4.71
CA MET A 1 23.91 9.00 3.61
C MET A 1 22.38 8.95 3.54
N PRO A 2 21.66 10.09 3.60
CA PRO A 2 20.20 10.10 3.49
C PRO A 2 19.77 9.69 2.08
N ALA A 3 18.61 9.03 1.96
CA ALA A 3 17.98 8.71 0.69
C ALA A 3 17.08 9.89 0.24
N ASP A 4 16.37 9.69 -0.88
CA ASP A 4 15.49 10.69 -1.48
C ASP A 4 14.54 11.34 -0.46
N SER A 5 14.37 12.66 -0.60
CA SER A 5 13.54 13.52 0.27
C SER A 5 13.85 13.50 1.78
N GLY A 6 15.06 13.07 2.18
CA GLY A 6 15.50 13.10 3.58
C GLY A 6 15.09 11.87 4.40
N TYR A 7 14.49 10.85 3.76
CA TYR A 7 14.19 9.59 4.41
C TYR A 7 15.44 8.72 4.60
N PRO A 8 15.46 7.83 5.61
CA PRO A 8 16.57 6.90 5.78
C PRO A 8 16.61 5.88 4.63
N ALA A 9 17.81 5.44 4.26
CA ALA A 9 18.02 4.45 3.19
C ALA A 9 17.30 3.10 3.43
N TYR A 10 16.98 2.77 4.69
CA TYR A 10 16.26 1.54 5.06
C TYR A 10 14.73 1.67 5.00
N LEU A 11 14.17 2.80 4.53
CA LEU A 11 12.72 3.02 4.47
C LEU A 11 12.01 1.91 3.68
N ALA A 12 12.45 1.64 2.45
CA ALA A 12 11.84 0.63 1.60
C ALA A 12 11.92 -0.77 2.23
N ALA A 13 13.06 -1.13 2.83
CA ALA A 13 13.23 -2.41 3.52
C ALA A 13 12.31 -2.55 4.74
N ARG A 14 12.09 -1.47 5.51
CA ARG A 14 11.13 -1.48 6.62
C ARG A 14 9.69 -1.59 6.14
N LEU A 15 9.34 -0.94 5.03
CA LEU A 15 8.01 -1.09 4.43
C LEU A 15 7.81 -2.51 3.91
N ALA A 16 8.80 -3.08 3.22
CA ALA A 16 8.73 -4.45 2.70
C ALA A 16 8.52 -5.46 3.84
N SER A 17 9.38 -5.42 4.85
CA SER A 17 9.24 -6.31 6.03
C SER A 17 7.93 -6.11 6.79
N PHE A 18 7.26 -4.97 6.68
CA PHE A 18 5.93 -4.78 7.26
C PHE A 18 4.83 -5.42 6.41
N TYR A 19 4.80 -5.14 5.11
CA TYR A 19 3.76 -5.64 4.21
C TYR A 19 3.86 -7.14 3.95
N GLU A 20 5.08 -7.72 3.91
CA GLU A 20 5.31 -9.16 3.72
C GLU A 20 4.80 -10.02 4.88
N ARG A 21 4.46 -9.42 6.03
CA ARG A 21 3.85 -10.15 7.17
C ARG A 21 2.37 -10.44 6.94
N ALA A 22 1.75 -9.78 5.97
CA ALA A 22 0.39 -10.08 5.54
C ALA A 22 0.38 -11.30 4.61
N GLY A 23 -0.70 -12.06 4.67
CA GLY A 23 -0.89 -13.21 3.80
C GLY A 23 -1.82 -14.25 4.40
N LYS A 24 -2.26 -15.19 3.56
CA LYS A 24 -2.93 -16.40 3.99
C LYS A 24 -1.87 -17.43 4.36
N VAL A 25 -1.92 -17.96 5.58
CA VAL A 25 -0.92 -18.89 6.12
C VAL A 25 -1.60 -20.06 6.82
N LYS A 26 -0.93 -21.21 6.82
CA LYS A 26 -1.29 -22.35 7.66
C LYS A 26 -0.61 -22.18 9.02
N CYS A 27 -1.41 -22.12 10.08
CA CYS A 27 -0.92 -21.95 11.44
C CYS A 27 -0.22 -23.21 11.92
N LEU A 28 0.84 -23.04 12.71
CA LEU A 28 1.53 -24.14 13.36
C LEU A 28 0.67 -24.76 14.48
N GLY A 29 0.88 -26.06 14.72
CA GLY A 29 0.22 -26.82 15.79
C GLY A 29 -0.95 -27.68 15.31
N ASN A 30 -1.56 -28.37 16.26
CA ASN A 30 -2.72 -29.24 16.04
C ASN A 30 -3.95 -28.64 16.76
N PRO A 31 -5.15 -28.57 16.16
CA PRO A 31 -5.51 -29.01 14.81
C PRO A 31 -4.91 -28.11 13.72
N GLU A 32 -4.88 -28.62 12.49
CA GLU A 32 -4.54 -27.81 11.32
C GLU A 32 -5.52 -26.65 11.18
N ARG A 33 -5.00 -25.43 11.18
CA ARG A 33 -5.79 -24.19 11.09
C ARG A 33 -5.22 -23.31 10.00
N GLU A 34 -6.10 -22.74 9.20
CA GLU A 34 -5.74 -21.68 8.26
C GLU A 34 -6.10 -20.32 8.86
N GLY A 35 -5.24 -19.32 8.64
CA GLY A 35 -5.48 -17.94 9.00
C GLY A 35 -5.09 -17.01 7.86
N SER A 36 -5.62 -15.80 7.87
CA SER A 36 -5.24 -14.76 6.92
C SER A 36 -5.10 -13.43 7.63
N VAL A 37 -4.04 -12.70 7.29
CA VAL A 37 -3.84 -11.32 7.72
C VAL A 37 -3.83 -10.43 6.49
N THR A 38 -4.74 -9.46 6.44
CA THR A 38 -4.82 -8.45 5.38
C THR A 38 -4.38 -7.11 5.95
N ILE A 39 -3.40 -6.47 5.33
CA ILE A 39 -2.93 -5.13 5.70
C ILE A 39 -3.54 -4.12 4.73
N VAL A 40 -4.20 -3.10 5.28
CA VAL A 40 -4.68 -1.94 4.52
C VAL A 40 -3.98 -0.71 5.08
N GLY A 41 -3.11 -0.10 4.27
CA GLY A 41 -2.34 1.09 4.64
C GLY A 41 -2.83 2.32 3.89
N ALA A 42 -2.98 3.44 4.60
CA ALA A 42 -3.21 4.75 3.99
C ALA A 42 -1.87 5.50 3.91
N VAL A 43 -1.57 6.08 2.75
CA VAL A 43 -0.38 6.88 2.51
C VAL A 43 -0.81 8.30 2.16
N SER A 44 -0.19 9.28 2.81
CA SER A 44 -0.50 10.70 2.65
C SER A 44 0.66 11.44 2.01
N PRO A 45 0.81 11.40 0.67
CA PRO A 45 1.88 12.12 -0.02
C PRO A 45 1.71 13.64 0.10
N PRO A 46 2.80 14.40 0.25
CA PRO A 46 2.73 15.86 0.27
C PRO A 46 2.21 16.37 -1.08
N GLY A 47 1.11 17.13 -1.05
CA GLY A 47 0.51 17.70 -2.27
C GLY A 47 -0.23 16.71 -3.17
N GLY A 48 -0.33 15.43 -2.79
CA GLY A 48 -0.94 14.40 -3.64
C GLY A 48 -0.01 13.88 -4.75
N ASP A 49 1.30 14.09 -4.61
CA ASP A 49 2.28 13.61 -5.58
C ASP A 49 2.65 12.13 -5.32
N PHE A 50 2.29 11.26 -6.26
CA PHE A 50 2.61 9.83 -6.19
C PHE A 50 4.10 9.53 -6.42
N ALA A 51 4.89 10.51 -6.87
CA ALA A 51 6.35 10.38 -7.01
C ALA A 51 7.10 10.47 -5.66
N ASP A 52 6.40 10.78 -4.57
CA ASP A 52 7.00 10.77 -3.23
C ASP A 52 7.64 9.40 -2.91
N PRO A 53 8.84 9.35 -2.29
CA PRO A 53 9.54 8.10 -2.02
C PRO A 53 8.76 7.12 -1.15
N VAL A 54 7.91 7.58 -0.23
CA VAL A 54 7.05 6.67 0.56
C VAL A 54 5.99 6.04 -0.35
N THR A 55 5.42 6.83 -1.26
CA THR A 55 4.39 6.34 -2.19
C THR A 55 4.98 5.40 -3.22
N SER A 56 6.11 5.77 -3.83
CA SER A 56 6.83 4.93 -4.79
C SER A 56 7.29 3.60 -4.15
N ALA A 57 7.82 3.64 -2.93
CA ALA A 57 8.23 2.43 -2.22
C ALA A 57 7.03 1.52 -1.88
N THR A 58 5.91 2.10 -1.44
CA THR A 58 4.70 1.31 -1.13
C THR A 58 4.09 0.69 -2.37
N LEU A 59 3.97 1.44 -3.48
CA LEU A 59 3.47 0.94 -4.76
C LEU A 59 4.28 -0.25 -5.32
N GLY A 60 5.60 -0.27 -5.07
CA GLY A 60 6.46 -1.38 -5.49
C GLY A 60 6.25 -2.67 -4.68
N ILE A 61 5.65 -2.59 -3.49
CA ILE A 61 5.46 -3.74 -2.58
C ILE A 61 4.01 -4.24 -2.63
N VAL A 62 3.03 -3.33 -2.64
CA VAL A 62 1.61 -3.69 -2.54
C VAL A 62 1.07 -4.24 -3.86
N GLN A 63 0.21 -5.25 -3.76
CA GLN A 63 -0.43 -5.86 -4.93
C GLN A 63 -1.71 -5.14 -5.38
N VAL A 64 -2.27 -4.28 -4.53
CA VAL A 64 -3.51 -3.54 -4.77
C VAL A 64 -3.26 -2.08 -4.42
N PHE A 65 -3.67 -1.19 -5.32
CA PHE A 65 -3.59 0.25 -5.13
C PHE A 65 -4.93 0.90 -5.41
N TRP A 66 -5.43 1.65 -4.42
CA TRP A 66 -6.60 2.52 -4.55
C TRP A 66 -6.15 3.97 -4.54
N GLY A 67 -6.04 4.58 -5.71
CA GLY A 67 -5.64 5.98 -5.85
C GLY A 67 -6.81 6.91 -5.59
N LEU A 68 -6.75 7.65 -4.47
CA LEU A 68 -7.74 8.68 -4.16
C LEU A 68 -7.45 9.96 -4.96
N ASP A 69 -8.48 10.56 -5.55
CA ASP A 69 -8.34 11.79 -6.35
C ASP A 69 -9.12 12.96 -5.74
N LYS A 70 -8.39 14.05 -5.50
CA LYS A 70 -8.92 15.32 -4.98
C LYS A 70 -9.98 15.92 -5.90
N LYS A 71 -9.89 15.75 -7.23
CA LYS A 71 -10.87 16.26 -8.18
C LYS A 71 -12.23 15.56 -8.04
N LEU A 72 -12.22 14.24 -7.81
CA LEU A 72 -13.44 13.47 -7.53
C LEU A 72 -14.07 13.88 -6.20
N ALA A 73 -13.24 14.05 -5.17
CA ALA A 73 -13.70 14.51 -3.85
C ALA A 73 -14.31 15.92 -3.90
N GLN A 74 -13.70 16.86 -4.62
CA GLN A 74 -14.22 18.22 -4.80
C GLN A 74 -15.57 18.25 -5.53
N ARG A 75 -15.82 17.28 -6.42
CA ARG A 75 -17.11 17.10 -7.11
C ARG A 75 -18.16 16.38 -6.26
N LYS A 76 -17.87 16.10 -4.97
CA LYS A 76 -18.70 15.30 -4.08
C LYS A 76 -18.99 13.88 -4.62
N HIS A 77 -18.09 13.35 -5.46
CA HIS A 77 -18.19 11.99 -5.96
C HIS A 77 -17.55 11.04 -4.95
N PHE A 78 -18.35 10.16 -4.36
CA PHE A 78 -17.93 9.19 -3.35
C PHE A 78 -18.32 7.77 -3.76
N PRO A 79 -17.41 6.78 -3.63
CA PRO A 79 -16.02 6.91 -3.15
C PRO A 79 -15.11 7.64 -4.16
N SER A 80 -14.20 8.49 -3.69
CA SER A 80 -13.33 9.32 -4.55
C SER A 80 -12.11 8.56 -5.09
N ILE A 81 -12.32 7.31 -5.51
CA ILE A 81 -11.30 6.42 -6.06
C ILE A 81 -11.21 6.66 -7.56
N ASN A 82 -10.02 6.97 -8.04
CA ASN A 82 -9.77 7.17 -9.45
C ASN A 82 -9.52 5.82 -10.13
N TRP A 83 -10.46 5.43 -11.00
CA TRP A 83 -10.48 4.17 -11.72
C TRP A 83 -9.40 4.03 -12.80
N LEU A 84 -8.76 5.12 -13.22
CA LEU A 84 -7.70 5.09 -14.24
C LEU A 84 -6.33 4.77 -13.64
N ILE A 85 -6.07 5.23 -12.41
CA ILE A 85 -4.79 5.02 -11.72
C ILE A 85 -4.83 3.83 -10.77
N SER A 86 -6.02 3.45 -10.29
CA SER A 86 -6.17 2.33 -9.36
C SER A 86 -5.98 1.02 -10.10
N TYR A 87 -5.25 0.08 -9.49
CA TYR A 87 -5.00 -1.23 -10.08
C TYR A 87 -4.97 -2.32 -9.02
N ARG A 88 -5.09 -3.55 -9.49
CA ARG A 88 -5.04 -4.75 -8.67
C ARG A 88 -4.38 -5.86 -9.49
N LEU A 89 -3.30 -6.41 -8.97
CA LEU A 89 -2.53 -7.46 -9.65
C LEU A 89 -3.13 -8.86 -9.45
N VAL A 90 -3.72 -9.13 -8.29
CA VAL A 90 -4.35 -10.42 -7.98
C VAL A 90 -5.84 -10.33 -8.29
N VAL A 91 -6.38 -11.18 -9.16
CA VAL A 91 -7.83 -11.37 -9.26
C VAL A 91 -8.25 -12.34 -8.14
N ILE A 92 -9.24 -11.96 -7.30
CA ILE A 92 -9.80 -12.86 -6.27
C ILE A 92 -10.77 -13.78 -6.99
#